data_AF-A0A662EHK0-F1
#
_entry.id   AF-A0A662EHK0-F1
#
_cell.length_a   1.000
_cell.length_b   1.000
_cell.length_c   1.000
_cell.angle_alpha   90.00
_cell.angle_beta   90.00
_cell.angle_gamma   90.00
#
_symmetry.space_group_name_H-M   'P 1'
#
loop_
_entity.id
_entity.type
_entity.pdbx_description
1 polymer ?
#
loop_
_entity_poly.entity_id
_entity_poly.type
_entity_poly.pdbx_seq_one_letter_code
_entity_poly.pdbx_strand_id
1 'polypeptide(L)'
;MRVWDAITGELVKTFWKPVKNPALQPLIRDAIYAARFSPDGKVIAAGAEDKTVRLWELESGRLRLLRKHRGVVTAVCFSPKGEFLASADDEGSVVLWDPRRRKVLKLIQDKGPPVYCLSFSPDGAYLVAGKAEGEVVVYSVPTGDPLTQLNGHLGDVFGVAFHPSGDLFATASEDGTVVIWDMRKILRQGER
;
A
#
# COMPACT_ATOMS: atom_id res chain seq x y z
N MET A 1 -8.98 -4.67 14.79
CA MET A 1 -9.43 -3.45 14.09
C MET A 1 -10.62 -2.85 14.85
N ARG A 2 -10.65 -1.52 14.99
CA ARG A 2 -11.76 -0.78 15.59
C ARG A 2 -12.29 0.21 14.56
N VAL A 3 -13.61 0.31 14.44
CA VAL A 3 -14.31 1.29 13.60
C VAL A 3 -15.04 2.22 14.54
N TRP A 4 -14.84 3.50 14.31
CA TRP A 4 -15.37 4.58 15.12
C TRP A 4 -16.28 5.44 14.27
N ASP A 5 -17.29 6.01 14.88
CA ASP A 5 -18.09 7.05 14.26
C ASP A 5 -17.28 8.35 14.29
N ALA A 6 -17.09 8.96 13.12
CA ALA A 6 -16.27 10.16 13.00
C ALA A 6 -16.96 11.43 13.55
N ILE A 7 -18.28 11.42 13.72
CA ILE A 7 -19.07 12.55 14.21
C ILE A 7 -19.18 12.50 15.73
N THR A 8 -19.56 11.34 16.28
CA THR A 8 -19.81 11.16 17.72
C THR A 8 -18.55 10.76 18.49
N GLY A 9 -17.54 10.21 17.80
CA GLY A 9 -16.36 9.63 18.43
C GLY A 9 -16.64 8.31 19.14
N GLU A 10 -17.80 7.70 18.91
CA GLU A 10 -18.18 6.44 19.54
C GLU A 10 -17.60 5.24 18.80
N LEU A 11 -17.30 4.18 19.57
CA LEU A 11 -16.83 2.92 19.00
C LEU A 11 -18.01 2.17 18.36
N VAL A 12 -18.11 2.21 17.04
CA VAL A 12 -19.17 1.55 16.25
C VAL A 12 -18.99 0.03 16.27
N LYS A 13 -17.77 -0.44 15.96
CA LYS A 13 -17.53 -1.87 15.81
C LYS A 13 -16.09 -2.22 16.16
N THR A 14 -15.92 -3.18 17.03
CA THR A 14 -14.63 -3.84 17.20
C THR A 14 -14.66 -5.17 16.48
N PHE A 15 -13.77 -5.32 15.51
CA PHE A 15 -13.52 -6.61 14.88
C PHE A 15 -12.49 -7.36 15.75
N TRP A 16 -12.93 -7.70 16.96
CA TRP A 16 -12.40 -8.75 17.83
C TRP A 16 -13.61 -9.62 18.16
N LYS A 17 -13.51 -10.93 17.92
CA LYS A 17 -14.21 -11.85 18.80
C LYS A 17 -13.12 -12.49 19.66
N PRO A 18 -13.37 -12.80 20.95
CA PRO A 18 -12.52 -13.75 21.65
C PRO A 18 -12.54 -15.01 20.79
N VAL A 19 -11.43 -15.29 20.11
CA VAL A 19 -11.43 -16.29 19.06
C VAL A 19 -11.67 -17.63 19.73
N LYS A 20 -12.80 -18.28 19.43
CA LYS A 20 -12.99 -19.72 19.74
C LYS A 20 -11.99 -20.61 19.00
N ASN A 21 -11.17 -20.05 18.11
CA ASN A 21 -10.11 -20.69 17.37
C ASN A 21 -8.74 -20.21 17.88
N PRO A 22 -8.07 -20.98 18.75
CA PRO A 22 -6.75 -20.66 19.29
C PRO A 22 -5.69 -20.36 18.23
N ALA A 23 -5.82 -20.93 17.03
CA ALA A 23 -4.85 -20.77 15.94
C ALA A 23 -4.78 -19.34 15.37
N LEU A 24 -5.76 -18.48 15.63
CA LEU A 24 -5.75 -17.07 15.17
C LEU A 24 -5.39 -16.09 16.28
N GLN A 25 -5.20 -16.54 17.52
CA GLN A 25 -4.78 -15.68 18.65
C GLN A 25 -3.41 -15.01 18.46
N PRO A 26 -2.40 -15.64 17.84
CA PRO A 26 -1.09 -14.99 17.62
C PRO A 26 -1.19 -13.76 16.73
N LEU A 27 -2.05 -13.80 15.71
CA LEU A 27 -2.20 -12.74 14.71
C LEU A 27 -2.68 -11.41 15.32
N ILE A 28 -3.31 -11.42 16.51
CA ILE A 28 -4.02 -10.25 17.03
C ILE A 28 -3.13 -9.33 17.88
N ARG A 29 -1.86 -9.71 18.09
CA ARG A 29 -0.87 -8.90 18.83
C ARG A 29 0.09 -8.12 17.94
N ASP A 30 0.15 -8.48 16.66
CA ASP A 30 1.07 -7.87 15.71
C ASP A 30 0.68 -6.43 15.41
N ALA A 31 1.68 -5.55 15.33
CA ALA A 31 1.47 -4.17 14.92
C ALA A 31 0.89 -4.10 13.50
N ILE A 32 0.02 -3.12 13.28
CA ILE A 32 -0.50 -2.76 11.96
C ILE A 32 0.16 -1.45 11.56
N TYR A 33 0.91 -1.45 10.46
CA TYR A 33 1.68 -0.30 10.00
C TYR A 33 0.94 0.53 8.96
N ALA A 34 0.03 -0.08 8.21
CA ALA A 34 -0.80 0.62 7.23
C ALA A 34 -2.21 0.05 7.18
N ALA A 35 -3.18 0.91 6.88
CA ALA A 35 -4.56 0.51 6.62
C ALA A 35 -5.18 1.40 5.53
N ARG A 36 -5.96 0.81 4.62
CA ARG A 36 -6.70 1.54 3.59
C ARG A 36 -8.06 0.91 3.35
N PHE A 37 -9.10 1.74 3.19
CA PHE A 37 -10.39 1.29 2.65
C PHE A 37 -10.26 0.93 1.18
N SER A 38 -11.02 -0.08 0.74
CA SER A 38 -11.36 -0.25 -0.66
C SER A 38 -12.18 0.93 -1.17
N PRO A 39 -12.15 1.26 -2.48
CA PRO A 39 -12.88 2.41 -3.00
C PRO A 39 -14.40 2.34 -2.81
N ASP A 40 -14.96 1.13 -2.75
CA ASP A 40 -16.37 0.90 -2.44
C ASP A 40 -16.71 0.95 -0.94
N GLY A 41 -15.70 1.14 -0.08
CA GLY A 41 -15.83 1.21 1.37
C GLY A 41 -16.17 -0.12 2.05
N LYS A 42 -16.20 -1.26 1.34
CA LYS A 42 -16.67 -2.53 1.90
C LYS A 42 -15.59 -3.35 2.59
N VAL A 43 -14.32 -3.10 2.26
CA VAL A 43 -13.17 -3.86 2.74
C VAL A 43 -12.12 -2.91 3.30
N ILE A 44 -11.46 -3.29 4.38
CA ILE A 44 -10.21 -2.66 4.83
C ILE A 44 -9.05 -3.62 4.57
N ALA A 45 -8.05 -3.15 3.84
CA ALA A 45 -6.75 -3.80 3.74
C ALA A 45 -5.81 -3.23 4.80
N ALA A 46 -5.00 -4.08 5.42
CA ALA A 46 -4.01 -3.66 6.41
C ALA A 46 -2.70 -4.46 6.27
N GLY A 47 -1.56 -3.77 6.39
CA GLY A 47 -0.23 -4.39 6.46
C GLY A 47 0.18 -4.63 7.92
N ALA A 48 0.75 -5.79 8.22
CA ALA A 48 1.04 -6.24 9.58
C ALA A 48 2.50 -6.67 9.77
N GLU A 49 2.94 -6.63 11.03
CA GLU A 49 4.26 -7.09 11.51
C GLU A 49 4.53 -8.58 11.22
N ASP A 50 3.48 -9.40 11.23
CA ASP A 50 3.55 -10.84 10.90
C ASP A 50 3.70 -11.14 9.40
N LYS A 51 4.05 -10.11 8.61
CA LYS A 51 4.35 -10.22 7.17
C LYS A 51 3.12 -10.55 6.33
N THR A 52 1.92 -10.33 6.89
CA THR A 52 0.65 -10.58 6.20
C THR A 52 -0.03 -9.28 5.77
N VAL A 53 -0.77 -9.36 4.67
CA VAL A 53 -1.82 -8.38 4.34
C VAL A 53 -3.16 -8.93 4.81
N ARG A 54 -3.90 -8.15 5.59
CA ARG A 54 -5.18 -8.53 6.18
C ARG A 54 -6.32 -7.81 5.47
N LEU A 55 -7.29 -8.56 4.98
CA LEU A 55 -8.53 -8.04 4.39
C LEU A 55 -9.68 -8.28 5.35
N TRP A 56 -10.32 -7.21 5.80
CA TRP A 56 -11.50 -7.23 6.66
C TRP A 56 -12.73 -6.81 5.86
N GLU A 57 -13.65 -7.74 5.64
CA GLU A 57 -14.97 -7.45 5.09
C GLU A 57 -15.85 -6.81 6.19
N LEU A 58 -16.31 -5.57 6.01
CA LEU A 58 -16.96 -4.81 7.09
C LEU A 58 -18.35 -5.33 7.46
N GLU A 59 -19.12 -5.74 6.45
CA GLU A 59 -20.47 -6.28 6.61
C GLU A 59 -20.43 -7.62 7.34
N SER A 60 -19.72 -8.60 6.78
CA SER A 60 -19.64 -9.97 7.31
C SER A 60 -18.72 -10.11 8.53
N GLY A 61 -17.78 -9.18 8.73
CA GLY A 61 -16.71 -9.29 9.73
C GLY A 61 -15.66 -10.34 9.41
N ARG A 62 -15.62 -10.83 8.16
CA ARG A 62 -14.71 -11.89 7.76
C ARG A 62 -13.29 -11.36 7.58
N LEU A 63 -12.33 -12.03 8.24
CA LEU A 63 -10.90 -11.81 8.05
C LEU A 63 -10.33 -12.79 7.01
N ARG A 64 -9.52 -12.25 6.10
CA ARG A 64 -8.70 -13.01 5.15
C ARG A 64 -7.26 -12.52 5.20
N LEU A 65 -6.32 -13.44 5.02
CA LEU A 65 -4.88 -13.18 5.09
C LEU A 65 -4.28 -13.47 3.72
N LEU A 66 -3.50 -12.54 3.20
CA LEU A 66 -2.65 -12.73 2.03
C LEU A 66 -1.21 -12.87 2.50
N ARG A 67 -0.51 -13.88 1.95
CA ARG A 67 0.86 -14.23 2.32
C ARG A 67 1.73 -14.28 1.07
N LYS A 68 2.80 -13.49 1.08
CA LYS A 68 3.86 -13.49 0.06
C LYS A 68 5.10 -12.76 0.54
N HIS A 69 4.90 -11.70 1.32
CA HIS A 69 5.95 -10.87 1.91
C HIS A 69 6.88 -11.67 2.81
N ARG A 70 8.14 -11.23 2.84
CA ARG A 70 9.20 -11.79 3.69
C ARG A 70 9.61 -10.81 4.80
N GLY A 71 9.23 -9.55 4.66
CA GLY A 71 9.36 -8.50 5.66
C GLY A 71 8.02 -8.06 6.26
N VAL A 72 8.10 -7.13 7.22
CA VAL A 72 6.95 -6.43 7.81
C VAL A 72 6.23 -5.66 6.73
N VAL A 73 4.91 -5.82 6.60
CA VAL A 73 4.15 -5.10 5.58
C VAL A 73 3.88 -3.68 6.07
N THR A 74 4.65 -2.74 5.52
CA THR A 74 4.70 -1.32 5.88
C THR A 74 3.68 -0.48 5.13
N ALA A 75 3.30 -0.89 3.91
CA ALA A 75 2.40 -0.11 3.05
C ALA A 75 1.35 -0.98 2.36
N VAL A 76 0.13 -0.45 2.23
CA VAL A 76 -0.96 -1.03 1.41
C VAL A 76 -1.73 0.07 0.69
N CYS A 77 -2.13 -0.17 -0.56
CA CYS A 77 -2.99 0.75 -1.30
C CYS A 77 -3.90 0.03 -2.31
N PHE A 78 -5.17 0.41 -2.39
CA PHE A 78 -6.06 -0.04 -3.45
C PHE A 78 -5.91 0.83 -4.70
N SER A 79 -6.05 0.22 -5.88
CA SER A 79 -6.23 0.99 -7.12
C SER A 79 -7.56 1.77 -7.09
N PRO A 80 -7.70 2.85 -7.87
CA PRO A 80 -8.88 3.74 -7.80
C PRO A 80 -10.22 3.04 -8.03
N LYS A 81 -10.23 2.00 -8.89
CA LYS A 81 -11.41 1.17 -9.17
C LYS A 81 -11.52 -0.07 -8.27
N GLY A 82 -10.55 -0.29 -7.39
CA GLY A 82 -10.52 -1.44 -6.47
C GLY A 82 -10.24 -2.77 -7.14
N GLU A 83 -9.79 -2.75 -8.39
CA GLU A 83 -9.43 -3.93 -9.18
C GLU A 83 -8.14 -4.58 -8.67
N PHE A 84 -7.24 -3.77 -8.13
CA PHE A 84 -5.96 -4.21 -7.59
C PHE A 84 -5.77 -3.70 -6.16
N LEU A 85 -5.00 -4.46 -5.41
CA LEU A 85 -4.38 -4.04 -4.17
C LEU A 85 -2.87 -4.13 -4.38
N ALA A 86 -2.11 -3.13 -3.97
CA ALA A 86 -0.67 -3.22 -3.86
C ALA A 86 -0.28 -3.22 -2.38
N SER A 87 0.79 -3.93 -2.06
CA SER A 87 1.42 -3.90 -0.75
C SER A 87 2.93 -3.95 -0.87
N ALA A 88 3.62 -3.44 0.15
CA ALA A 88 5.07 -3.48 0.21
C ALA A 88 5.57 -3.75 1.63
N ASP A 89 6.82 -4.20 1.73
CA ASP A 89 7.48 -4.51 3.00
C ASP A 89 8.84 -3.82 3.20
N ASP A 90 9.37 -3.95 4.42
CA ASP A 90 10.67 -3.44 4.85
C ASP A 90 11.88 -4.21 4.26
N GLU A 91 11.63 -5.32 3.56
CA GLU A 91 12.63 -6.04 2.74
C GLU A 91 12.62 -5.58 1.26
N GLY A 92 11.85 -4.52 0.99
CA GLY A 92 11.78 -3.86 -0.31
C GLY A 92 10.99 -4.61 -1.37
N SER A 93 10.15 -5.58 -0.99
CA SER A 93 9.27 -6.24 -1.96
C SER A 93 8.01 -5.41 -2.22
N VAL A 94 7.53 -5.42 -3.46
CA VAL A 94 6.27 -4.80 -3.88
C VAL A 94 5.42 -5.85 -4.57
N VAL A 95 4.21 -6.08 -4.09
CA VAL A 95 3.31 -7.14 -4.57
C VAL A 95 1.99 -6.54 -5.03
N LEU A 96 1.55 -6.94 -6.22
CA LEU A 96 0.24 -6.61 -6.76
C LEU A 96 -0.69 -7.82 -6.64
N TRP A 97 -1.89 -7.59 -6.12
CA TRP A 97 -2.87 -8.61 -5.79
C TRP A 97 -4.18 -8.39 -6.53
N ASP A 98 -4.89 -9.48 -6.83
CA ASP A 98 -6.33 -9.47 -7.06
C ASP A 98 -6.99 -9.64 -5.68
N PRO A 99 -7.58 -8.57 -5.10
CA PRO A 99 -8.15 -8.64 -3.77
C PRO A 99 -9.40 -9.52 -3.71
N ARG A 100 -10.12 -9.69 -4.84
CA ARG A 100 -11.35 -10.51 -4.91
C ARG A 100 -11.01 -11.99 -4.96
N ARG A 101 -10.05 -12.37 -5.82
CA ARG A 101 -9.59 -13.76 -5.96
C ARG A 101 -8.57 -14.16 -4.91
N ARG A 102 -7.98 -13.19 -4.20
CA ARG A 102 -6.97 -13.39 -3.15
C ARG A 102 -5.72 -14.07 -3.71
N LYS A 103 -5.30 -13.66 -4.91
CA LYS A 103 -4.13 -14.20 -5.59
C LYS A 103 -3.12 -13.10 -5.84
N VAL A 104 -1.84 -13.47 -5.78
CA VAL A 104 -0.77 -12.65 -6.32
C VAL A 104 -0.99 -12.56 -7.82
N LEU A 105 -1.09 -11.35 -8.35
CA LEU A 105 -1.08 -11.09 -9.78
C LEU A 105 0.36 -10.90 -10.26
N LYS A 106 1.16 -10.16 -9.48
CA LYS A 106 2.53 -9.85 -9.83
C LYS A 106 3.39 -9.59 -8.60
N LEU A 107 4.62 -10.05 -8.64
CA LEU A 107 5.70 -9.60 -7.75
C LEU A 107 6.48 -8.55 -8.54
N ILE A 108 6.20 -7.27 -8.25
CA ILE A 108 6.78 -6.11 -8.97
C ILE A 108 8.26 -5.97 -8.62
N GLN A 109 8.59 -6.17 -7.34
CA GLN A 109 9.96 -6.17 -6.84
C GLN A 109 10.08 -7.24 -5.76
N ASP A 110 11.13 -8.07 -5.80
CA ASP A 110 11.33 -9.15 -4.82
C ASP A 110 12.19 -8.73 -3.61
N LYS A 111 13.14 -7.81 -3.82
CA LYS A 111 14.04 -7.25 -2.81
C LYS A 111 14.47 -5.84 -3.19
N GLY A 112 14.87 -5.04 -2.20
CA GLY A 112 15.46 -3.73 -2.36
C GLY A 112 15.49 -2.97 -1.03
N PRO A 113 15.69 -1.64 -1.07
CA PRO A 113 15.53 -0.81 0.11
C PRO A 113 14.09 -0.91 0.67
N PRO A 114 13.90 -0.76 2.00
CA PRO A 114 12.58 -0.72 2.62
C PRO A 114 11.62 0.20 1.88
N VAL A 115 10.39 -0.26 1.63
CA VAL A 115 9.35 0.57 1.01
C VAL A 115 8.43 1.06 2.12
N TYR A 116 8.19 2.36 2.24
CA TYR A 116 7.37 2.90 3.34
C TYR A 116 6.00 3.38 2.89
N CYS A 117 5.84 3.76 1.63
CA CYS A 117 4.57 4.24 1.12
C CYS A 117 4.33 3.84 -0.32
N LEU A 118 3.05 3.71 -0.67
CA LEU A 118 2.58 3.37 -2.01
C LEU A 118 1.40 4.25 -2.40
N SER A 119 1.37 4.70 -3.65
CA SER A 119 0.17 5.30 -4.23
C SER A 119 -0.03 4.89 -5.68
N PHE A 120 -1.26 4.47 -6.01
CA PHE A 120 -1.69 4.41 -7.40
C PHE A 120 -1.92 5.83 -7.93
N SER A 121 -1.65 5.99 -9.21
CA SER A 121 -2.15 7.08 -10.04
C SER A 121 -3.69 7.03 -10.14
N PRO A 122 -4.38 8.17 -10.42
CA PRO A 122 -5.84 8.24 -10.47
C PRO A 122 -6.51 7.39 -11.55
N ASP A 123 -5.80 7.09 -12.64
CA ASP A 123 -6.25 6.17 -13.69
C ASP A 123 -5.94 4.69 -13.36
N GLY A 124 -5.08 4.45 -12.37
CA GLY A 124 -4.62 3.13 -11.94
C GLY A 124 -3.55 2.51 -12.84
N ALA A 125 -2.99 3.26 -13.80
CA ALA A 125 -2.00 2.75 -14.75
C ALA A 125 -0.60 2.67 -14.15
N TYR A 126 -0.31 3.52 -13.16
CA TYR A 126 0.99 3.61 -12.49
C TYR A 126 0.88 3.43 -10.98
N LEU A 127 1.92 2.85 -10.39
CA LEU A 127 2.12 2.72 -8.96
C LEU A 127 3.44 3.41 -8.59
N VAL A 128 3.41 4.29 -7.59
CA VAL A 128 4.63 4.93 -7.06
C VAL A 128 4.94 4.36 -5.70
N ALA A 129 6.20 4.00 -5.48
CA ALA A 129 6.74 3.57 -4.20
C ALA A 129 7.75 4.59 -3.68
N GLY A 130 7.55 5.07 -2.46
CA GLY A 130 8.56 5.81 -1.71
C GLY A 130 9.30 4.87 -0.76
N LYS A 131 10.63 4.90 -0.81
CA LYS A 131 11.50 3.94 -0.15
C LYS A 131 12.51 4.62 0.77
N ALA A 132 13.33 3.81 1.42
CA ALA A 132 14.49 4.28 2.17
C ALA A 132 15.51 5.00 1.26
N GLU A 133 16.38 5.79 1.89
CA GLU A 133 17.49 6.49 1.22
C GLU A 133 17.04 7.46 0.11
N GLY A 134 15.81 7.99 0.20
CA GLY A 134 15.28 8.97 -0.74
C GLY A 134 14.82 8.40 -2.08
N GLU A 135 14.85 7.08 -2.26
CA GLU A 135 14.48 6.45 -3.52
C GLU A 135 12.96 6.50 -3.75
N VAL A 136 12.56 7.00 -4.93
CA VAL A 136 11.17 6.96 -5.40
C VAL A 136 11.13 6.21 -6.73
N VAL A 137 10.31 5.17 -6.85
CA VAL A 137 10.18 4.38 -8.09
C VAL A 137 8.76 4.44 -8.62
N VAL A 138 8.64 4.68 -9.92
CA VAL A 138 7.37 4.62 -10.65
C VAL A 138 7.32 3.31 -11.43
N TYR A 139 6.28 2.52 -11.20
CA TYR A 139 6.04 1.24 -11.88
C TYR A 139 4.84 1.32 -12.81
N SER A 140 4.91 0.55 -13.90
CA SER A 140 3.81 0.29 -14.81
C SER A 140 2.96 -0.80 -14.16
N VAL A 141 1.68 -0.54 -13.90
CA VAL A 141 0.79 -1.56 -13.32
C VAL A 141 0.53 -2.71 -14.30
N PRO A 142 0.28 -2.47 -15.61
CA PRO A 142 0.09 -3.56 -16.58
C PRO A 142 1.30 -4.48 -16.69
N THR A 143 2.50 -3.92 -16.85
CA THR A 143 3.72 -4.72 -17.10
C THR A 143 4.44 -5.11 -15.82
N GLY A 144 4.28 -4.35 -14.75
CA GLY A 144 4.99 -4.51 -13.47
C GLY A 144 6.41 -4.00 -13.49
N ASP A 145 6.86 -3.44 -14.60
CA ASP A 145 8.25 -2.99 -14.76
C ASP A 145 8.43 -1.59 -14.16
N PRO A 146 9.61 -1.28 -13.61
CA PRO A 146 9.95 0.08 -13.23
C PRO A 146 10.10 0.94 -14.50
N LEU A 147 9.41 2.08 -14.54
CA LEU A 147 9.61 3.09 -15.59
C LEU A 147 10.85 3.94 -15.29
N THR A 148 11.00 4.34 -14.03
CA THR A 148 12.09 5.22 -13.62
C THR A 148 12.31 5.15 -12.12
N GLN A 149 13.54 5.45 -11.73
CA GLN A 149 13.94 5.72 -10.36
C GLN A 149 14.29 7.20 -10.25
N LEU A 150 13.66 7.88 -9.30
CA LEU A 150 13.77 9.31 -9.08
C LEU A 150 14.57 9.53 -7.80
N ASN A 151 15.62 10.32 -7.93
CA ASN A 151 16.48 10.72 -6.81
C ASN A 151 16.29 12.22 -6.61
N GLY A 152 15.62 12.60 -5.52
CA GLY A 152 15.39 14.01 -5.16
C GLY A 152 15.30 14.26 -3.66
N HIS A 153 15.26 13.18 -2.87
CA HIS A 153 15.29 13.23 -1.41
C HIS A 153 16.64 12.73 -0.89
N LEU A 154 17.01 13.20 0.31
CA LEU A 154 18.23 12.81 1.02
C LEU A 154 17.96 11.91 2.25
N GLY A 155 16.69 11.52 2.45
CA GLY A 155 16.25 10.66 3.54
C GLY A 155 15.01 9.86 3.17
N ASP A 156 14.54 9.02 4.09
CA ASP A 156 13.46 8.06 3.85
C ASP A 156 12.15 8.73 3.39
N VAL A 157 11.50 8.16 2.37
CA VAL A 157 10.27 8.71 1.77
C VAL A 157 9.03 8.07 2.39
N PHE A 158 8.36 8.79 3.28
CA PHE A 158 7.22 8.29 4.06
C PHE A 158 5.85 8.60 3.44
N GLY A 159 5.78 9.52 2.48
CA GLY A 159 4.52 9.93 1.86
C GLY A 159 4.61 10.04 0.35
N VAL A 160 3.57 9.55 -0.33
CA VAL A 160 3.33 9.77 -1.76
C VAL A 160 1.85 10.12 -1.94
N ALA A 161 1.54 11.17 -2.69
CA ALA A 161 0.17 11.54 -3.03
C ALA A 161 0.09 12.06 -4.48
N PHE A 162 -0.81 11.48 -5.27
CA PHE A 162 -1.10 11.97 -6.61
C PHE A 162 -2.04 13.17 -6.57
N HIS A 163 -1.79 14.15 -7.45
CA HIS A 163 -2.80 15.13 -7.82
C HIS A 163 -3.96 14.40 -8.54
N PRO A 164 -5.24 14.79 -8.33
CA PRO A 164 -6.38 14.10 -8.95
C PRO A 164 -6.36 14.04 -10.49
N SER A 165 -5.68 14.97 -11.16
CA SER A 165 -5.52 14.92 -12.62
C SER A 165 -4.55 13.83 -13.10
N GLY A 166 -3.70 13.30 -12.21
CA GLY A 166 -2.66 12.31 -12.54
C GLY A 166 -1.37 12.89 -13.13
N ASP A 167 -1.34 14.19 -13.42
CA ASP A 167 -0.18 14.83 -14.06
C ASP A 167 0.99 15.07 -13.11
N LEU A 168 0.69 15.20 -11.82
CA LEU A 168 1.66 15.47 -10.77
C LEU A 168 1.49 14.48 -9.63
N PHE A 169 2.58 14.22 -8.91
CA PHE A 169 2.52 13.66 -7.57
C PHE A 169 3.52 14.34 -6.65
N ALA A 170 3.21 14.34 -5.37
CA ALA A 170 4.07 14.85 -4.31
C ALA A 170 4.68 13.69 -3.52
N THR A 171 5.92 13.85 -3.08
CA THR A 171 6.58 12.96 -2.12
C THR A 171 7.05 13.74 -0.90
N ALA A 172 6.98 13.13 0.27
CA ALA A 172 7.41 13.72 1.54
C ALA A 172 8.44 12.82 2.22
N SER A 173 9.52 13.40 2.73
CA SER A 173 10.68 12.67 3.23
C SER A 173 11.10 13.11 4.64
N GLU A 174 11.83 12.23 5.32
CA GLU A 174 12.58 12.49 6.55
C GLU A 174 13.50 13.70 6.45
N ASP A 175 14.00 14.02 5.25
CA ASP A 175 14.88 15.17 5.00
C ASP A 175 14.19 16.54 5.22
N GLY A 176 12.91 16.55 5.60
CA GLY A 176 12.14 17.75 5.89
C GLY A 176 11.56 18.42 4.65
N THR A 177 11.65 17.78 3.48
CA THR A 177 11.19 18.35 2.20
C THR A 177 9.98 17.64 1.62
N VAL A 178 9.26 18.37 0.76
CA VAL A 178 8.26 17.83 -0.16
C VAL A 178 8.72 18.11 -1.58
N VAL A 179 8.78 17.09 -2.43
CA VAL A 179 9.15 17.22 -3.84
C VAL A 179 7.92 16.97 -4.71
N ILE A 180 7.74 17.80 -5.73
CA ILE A 180 6.67 17.67 -6.74
C ILE A 180 7.26 17.15 -8.04
N TRP A 181 6.66 16.08 -8.56
CA TRP A 181 7.12 15.38 -9.75
C TRP A 181 6.10 15.52 -10.89
N ASP A 182 6.59 15.69 -12.11
CA ASP A 182 5.78 15.81 -13.34
C ASP A 182 5.74 14.48 -14.10
N MET A 183 4.60 13.80 -14.05
CA MET A 183 4.38 12.51 -14.72
C MET A 183 4.54 12.62 -16.24
N ARG A 184 4.15 13.74 -16.84
CA ARG A 184 4.26 13.93 -18.30
C ARG A 184 5.73 13.98 -18.73
N LYS A 185 6.61 14.52 -17.90
CA LYS A 185 8.06 14.49 -18.14
C LYS A 185 8.63 13.09 -17.95
N ILE A 186 8.24 12.39 -16.89
CA ILE A 186 8.67 11.02 -16.59
C ILE A 186 8.34 10.08 -17.76
N LEU A 187 7.09 10.11 -18.25
CA LEU A 187 6.64 9.21 -19.30
C LEU A 187 7.36 9.44 -20.64
N ARG A 188 7.69 10.69 -20.97
CA ARG A 188 8.45 11.01 -22.19
C ARG A 188 9.90 10.55 -22.16
N GLN A 189 10.50 10.37 -20.97
CA GLN A 189 11.87 9.90 -20.84
C GLN A 189 11.99 8.38 -20.98
N GLY A 190 10.94 7.63 -20.63
CA GLY A 190 10.92 6.16 -20.75
C GLY A 190 10.68 5.64 -22.18
N GLU A 191 10.37 6.51 -23.14
CA GLU A 191 10.15 6.15 -24.57
C GLU A 191 11.44 6.25 -25.42
N ARG A 192 12.60 6.52 -24.81
CA ARG A 192 13.91 6.60 -25.47
C ARG A 192 14.82 5.46 -25.05
#